data_AF-A0A392MYB0-F1
#
_entry.id   AF-A0A392MYB0-F1
#
_cell.length_a   1.000
_cell.length_b   1.000
_cell.length_c   1.000
_cell.angle_alpha   90.00
_cell.angle_beta   90.00
_cell.angle_gamma   90.00
#
_symmetry.space_group_name_H-M   'P 1'
#
loop_
_entity.id
_entity.type
_entity.pdbx_description
1 polymer ?
#
loop_
_entity_poly.entity_id
_entity_poly.type
_entity_poly.pdbx_seq_one_letter_code
_entity_poly.pdbx_strand_id
1 'polypeptide(L)' 'VHDGRKHEVRELVKSAGLEIYSLKRVRIGGFRLPPDLGLGKYIELNPTNLKALGGKVNKVDS' A
#
# COMPACT_ATOMS: atom_id res chain seq x y z
N VAL A 1 10.15 -2.18 -5.01
CA VAL A 1 9.42 -3.02 -5.98
C VAL A 1 8.35 -2.19 -6.66
N HIS A 2 8.28 -2.25 -7.98
CA HIS A 2 7.36 -1.45 -8.80
C HIS A 2 6.36 -2.34 -9.53
N ASP A 3 6.82 -3.47 -10.06
CA ASP A 3 5.99 -4.44 -10.80
C ASP A 3 5.04 -5.23 -9.88
N GLY A 4 5.50 -5.64 -8.69
CA GLY A 4 4.68 -6.42 -7.76
C GLY A 4 4.47 -7.87 -8.22
N ARG A 5 5.51 -8.49 -8.80
CA ARG A 5 5.43 -9.89 -9.27
C ARG A 5 5.18 -10.83 -8.10
N LYS A 6 4.63 -12.02 -8.40
CA LYS A 6 4.34 -13.03 -7.38
C LYS A 6 5.62 -13.35 -6.58
N HIS A 7 5.55 -13.11 -5.27
CA HIS A 7 6.65 -13.34 -4.32
C HIS A 7 7.95 -12.60 -4.63
N GLU A 8 7.92 -11.53 -5.45
CA GLU A 8 9.12 -10.81 -5.94
C GLU A 8 10.11 -10.47 -4.82
N VAL A 9 9.64 -9.86 -3.74
CA VAL A 9 10.50 -9.48 -2.60
C VAL A 9 11.11 -10.71 -1.92
N ARG A 10 10.37 -11.80 -1.79
CA ARG A 10 10.87 -13.03 -1.15
C ARG A 10 11.94 -13.70 -1.99
N GLU A 11 11.73 -13.80 -3.30
CA GLU A 11 12.70 -14.40 -4.21
C GLU A 11 13.98 -13.58 -4.33
N LEU A 12 13.88 -12.24 -4.31
CA LEU A 12 15.06 -11.35 -4.28
C LEU A 12 15.91 -11.57 -3.02
N VAL A 13 15.27 -11.61 -1.84
CA VAL A 13 16.00 -11.83 -0.57
C VAL A 13 16.61 -13.23 -0.51
N LYS A 14 15.86 -14.26 -0.94
CA LYS A 14 16.37 -15.63 -1.03
C LYS A 14 17.57 -15.74 -1.97
N SER A 15 17.54 -15.04 -3.10
CA SER A 15 18.64 -15.01 -4.07
C SER A 15 19.91 -14.37 -3.51
N ALA A 16 19.78 -13.51 -2.49
CA ALA A 16 20.90 -12.95 -1.73
C ALA A 16 21.38 -13.88 -0.57
N GLY A 17 20.84 -15.09 -0.46
CA GLY A 17 21.16 -16.04 0.62
C GLY A 17 20.55 -15.69 1.97
N LEU A 18 19.52 -14.83 2.00
CA LEU A 18 18.87 -14.36 3.22
C LEU A 18 17.45 -14.93 3.34
N GLU A 19 16.90 -14.92 4.56
CA GLU A 19 15.54 -15.37 4.85
C GLU A 19 14.65 -14.21 5.35
N ILE A 20 13.39 -14.17 4.91
CA ILE A 20 12.39 -13.21 5.38
C ILE A 20 11.51 -13.86 6.46
N TYR A 21 11.66 -13.41 7.71
CA TYR A 21 10.76 -13.78 8.82
C TYR A 21 9.43 -13.04 8.79
N SER A 22 9.42 -11.76 8.39
CA SER A 22 8.20 -10.97 8.28
C SER A 22 8.25 -10.01 7.09
N LEU A 23 7.12 -9.84 6.43
CA LEU A 23 6.98 -8.92 5.31
C LEU A 23 5.72 -8.08 5.48
N LYS A 24 5.88 -6.76 5.56
CA LYS A 24 4.77 -5.81 5.71
C LYS A 24 4.93 -4.68 4.70
N ARG A 25 3.90 -4.41 3.90
CA ARG A 25 3.87 -3.25 3.01
C ARG A 25 3.45 -2.01 3.81
N VAL A 26 4.33 -1.01 3.88
CA VAL A 26 4.11 0.22 4.66
C VAL A 26 3.74 1.44 3.81
N ARG A 27 3.85 1.33 2.48
CA ARG A 27 3.51 2.39 1.52
C ARG A 27 3.01 1.81 0.21
N ILE A 28 2.09 2.51 -0.45
CA ILE A 28 1.70 2.30 -1.84
C ILE A 28 1.56 3.67 -2.50
N GLY A 29 2.33 3.94 -3.56
CA GLY A 29 2.37 5.27 -4.18
C GLY A 29 2.65 6.37 -3.14
N GLY A 30 1.80 7.40 -3.11
CA GLY A 30 1.87 8.50 -2.13
C GLY A 30 1.37 8.16 -0.72
N PHE A 31 0.74 7.00 -0.51
CA PHE A 31 0.03 6.67 0.74
C PHE A 31 0.89 5.87 1.70
N ARG A 32 1.01 6.33 2.94
CA ARG A 32 1.63 5.60 4.05
C ARG A 32 0.56 4.81 4.81
N LEU A 33 0.94 3.63 5.32
CA LEU A 33 0.15 2.93 6.32
C LEU A 33 0.17 3.74 7.63
N PRO A 34 -1.00 4.17 8.16
CA PRO A 34 -1.06 4.85 9.44
C PRO A 34 -0.56 3.94 10.57
N PRO A 35 0.28 4.45 11.49
CA PRO A 35 0.89 3.63 12.56
C PRO A 35 -0.15 3.10 13.57
N ASP A 36 -1.27 3.80 13.68
CA ASP A 36 -2.41 3.54 14.55
C ASP A 36 -3.50 2.67 13.88
N LEU A 37 -3.34 2.34 12.59
CA LEU A 37 -4.29 1.48 11.89
C LEU A 37 -4.06 0.01 12.27
N GLY A 38 -4.96 -0.52 13.11
CA GLY A 38 -4.97 -1.91 13.54
C GLY A 38 -5.07 -2.91 12.38
N LEU A 39 -4.58 -4.14 12.59
CA LEU A 39 -4.68 -5.21 11.61
C LEU A 39 -6.16 -5.49 11.27
N GLY A 40 -6.45 -5.67 9.99
CA GLY A 40 -7.82 -5.89 9.49
C GLY A 40 -8.71 -4.66 9.48
N LYS A 41 -8.20 -3.49 9.91
CA LYS A 41 -8.92 -2.21 9.82
C LYS A 41 -8.60 -1.49 8.51
N TYR A 42 -9.49 -0.59 8.13
CA TYR A 42 -9.33 0.29 6.98
C TYR A 42 -9.65 1.73 7.37
N ILE A 43 -9.18 2.68 6.56
CA ILE A 43 -9.56 4.10 6.63
C ILE A 43 -9.96 4.51 5.23
N GLU A 44 -11.07 5.23 5.11
CA GLU A 44 -11.48 5.82 3.84
C GLU A 44 -10.53 6.95 3.44
N LEU A 45 -10.30 7.08 2.13
CA LEU A 45 -9.53 8.19 1.61
C LEU A 45 -10.42 9.42 1.53
N ASN A 46 -9.94 10.53 2.10
CA ASN A 46 -10.61 11.82 1.93
C ASN A 46 -10.60 12.28 0.45
N PRO A 47 -11.42 13.27 0.07
CA PRO A 47 -11.50 13.73 -1.33
C PRO A 47 -10.15 14.16 -1.93
N THR A 48 -9.29 14.79 -1.14
CA THR A 48 -7.93 15.20 -1.55
C THR A 48 -7.08 13.99 -1.93
N ASN A 49 -7.12 12.94 -1.12
CA ASN A 49 -6.40 11.69 -1.32
C ASN A 49 -6.96 10.89 -2.52
N LEU A 50 -8.29 10.87 -2.70
CA LEU A 50 -8.92 10.26 -3.86
C LEU A 50 -8.51 10.94 -5.17
N LYS A 51 -8.47 12.28 -5.17
CA LYS A 51 -7.97 13.05 -6.32
C LYS A 51 -6.50 12.72 -6.62
N ALA A 52 -5.67 12.57 -5.58
CA ALA A 52 -4.26 12.19 -5.73
C ALA A 52 -4.05 10.78 -6.33
N LEU A 53 -5.05 9.88 -6.23
CA LEU A 53 -5.04 8.57 -6.91
C LEU A 53 -5.49 8.63 -8.37
N GLY A 54 -5.94 9.79 -8.86
CA GLY A 54 -6.60 9.90 -10.17
C GLY A 54 -8.07 9.45 -10.16
N GLY A 55 -8.68 9.30 -8.98
CA GLY A 55 -10.10 8.99 -8.85
C GLY A 55 -10.97 10.19 -9.24
N LYS A 56 -12.06 9.93 -9.98
CA LYS A 56 -13.11 10.95 -10.21
C LYS A 56 -13.89 11.13 -8.90
N VAL A 57 -13.80 12.32 -8.29
CA VAL A 57 -14.67 12.67 -7.16
C VAL A 57 -16.04 12.99 -7.76
N ASN A 58 -16.97 12.05 -7.69
CA ASN A 58 -18.37 12.36 -7.97
C ASN A 58 -18.80 13.36 -6.88
N LYS A 59 -19.22 14.56 -7.29
CA LYS A 59 -19.93 15.48 -6.40
C LYS A 59 -21.14 14.72 -5.88
N VAL A 60 -21.16 14.41 -4.60
CA VAL A 60 -22.43 14.14 -3.92
C VAL A 60 -23.09 15.51 -3.86
N ASP A 61 -24.20 15.63 -4.59
CA ASP A 61 -24.99 16.84 -4.66
C ASP A 61 -25.46 17.27 -3.25
N SER A 62 -25.62 18.58 -3.15
CA SER A 62 -25.96 19.41 -1.98
C SER A 62 -27.05 18.87 -1.05
#